data_AF-A0A9E5P3L6-F1
#
_entry.id   AF-A0A9E5P3L6-F1
#
_cell.length_a   1.000
_cell.length_b   1.000
_cell.length_c   1.000
_cell.angle_alpha   90.00
_cell.angle_beta   90.00
_cell.angle_gamma   90.00
#
_symmetry.space_group_name_H-M   'P 1'
#
loop_
_entity.id
_entity.type
_entity.pdbx_description
1 polymer ?
#
loop_
_entity_poly.entity_id
_entity_poly.type
_entity_poly.pdbx_seq_one_letter_code
_entity_poly.pdbx_strand_id
1 'polypeptide(L)' 'INLYRDTLLPMARQSLETNRSAFQVGKVGFLDVLDAERVLLEFRLALARATADQAQELARLEMLAGGQLPHDGTAQES' A
#
# COMPACT_ATOMS: atom_id res chain seq x y z
N ILE A 1 0.81 -1.56 7.42
CA ILE A 1 1.26 -2.06 6.09
C ILE A 1 0.24 -3.04 5.50
N ASN A 2 -0.12 -4.12 6.20
CA ASN A 2 -1.05 -5.16 5.71
C ASN A 2 -2.41 -4.60 5.27
N LEU A 3 -3.05 -3.71 6.05
CA LEU A 3 -4.31 -3.07 5.66
C LEU A 3 -4.24 -2.40 4.26
N TYR A 4 -3.17 -1.66 3.99
CA TYR A 4 -2.98 -1.02 2.68
C TYR A 4 -2.68 -2.03 1.59
N ARG A 5 -1.79 -2.99 1.85
CA ARG A 5 -1.34 -4.00 0.87
C ARG A 5 -2.46 -4.97 0.48
N ASP A 6 -3.19 -5.46 1.47
CA ASP A 6 -4.03 -6.64 1.33
C ASP A 6 -5.52 -6.29 1.20
N THR A 7 -5.92 -5.05 1.56
CA THR A 7 -7.32 -4.64 1.52
C THR A 7 -7.53 -3.39 0.69
N LEU A 8 -6.94 -2.26 1.09
CA LEU A 8 -7.27 -0.96 0.48
C LEU A 8 -6.77 -0.82 -0.97
N LEU A 9 -5.55 -1.31 -1.26
CA LEU A 9 -5.03 -1.28 -2.64
C LEU A 9 -5.83 -2.16 -3.60
N PRO A 10 -6.13 -3.44 -3.29
CA PRO A 10 -6.99 -4.25 -4.12
C PRO A 10 -8.35 -3.59 -4.39
N MET A 11 -9.00 -3.04 -3.35
CA MET A 11 -10.29 -2.38 -3.49
C MET A 11 -10.23 -1.13 -4.38
N ALA A 12 -9.21 -0.28 -4.20
CA ALA A 12 -9.05 0.91 -5.04
C ALA A 12 -8.74 0.57 -6.51
N ARG A 13 -7.95 -0.49 -6.77
CA ARG A 13 -7.72 -1.00 -8.13
C ARG A 13 -9.02 -1.47 -8.77
N GLN A 14 -9.82 -2.23 -8.04
CA GLN A 14 -11.10 -2.71 -8.53
C GLN A 14 -12.06 -1.55 -8.83
N SER A 15 -12.11 -0.55 -7.95
CA SER A 15 -12.91 0.67 -8.15
C SER A 15 -12.50 1.43 -9.42
N LEU A 16 -11.19 1.59 -9.66
CA LEU A 16 -10.68 2.23 -10.87
C LEU A 16 -11.08 1.46 -12.13
N GLU A 17 -10.97 0.13 -12.13
CA GLU A 17 -11.35 -0.68 -13.30
C GLU A 17 -12.86 -0.68 -13.56
N THR A 18 -13.68 -0.66 -12.51
CA THR A 18 -15.13 -0.50 -12.64
C THR A 18 -15.48 0.86 -13.24
N ASN A 19 -14.85 1.95 -12.77
CA ASN A 19 -15.10 3.30 -13.30
C ASN A 19 -14.62 3.44 -14.74
N ARG A 20 -13.45 2.87 -15.10
CA ARG A 20 -12.97 2.85 -16.51
C ARG A 20 -13.95 2.13 -17.41
N SER A 21 -14.42 0.96 -17.01
CA SER A 21 -15.40 0.17 -17.77
C SER A 21 -16.73 0.93 -17.94
N ALA A 22 -17.19 1.58 -16.87
CA ALA A 22 -18.42 2.39 -16.91
C ALA A 22 -18.26 3.65 -17.78
N PHE A 23 -17.10 4.29 -17.76
CA PHE A 23 -16.80 5.46 -18.58
C PHE A 23 -16.80 5.12 -20.08
N GLN A 24 -16.21 3.97 -20.46
CA GLN A 24 -16.19 3.50 -21.85
C GLN A 24 -17.59 3.32 -22.45
N VAL A 25 -18.58 3.00 -21.62
CA VAL A 25 -19.99 2.85 -22.04
C VAL A 25 -20.85 4.08 -21.70
N GLY A 26 -20.23 5.20 -21.29
CA GLY A 26 -20.92 6.46 -21.01
C GLY A 26 -21.78 6.48 -19.74
N LYS A 27 -21.58 5.54 -18.81
CA LYS A 27 -22.36 5.44 -17.55
C LYS A 27 -21.85 6.36 -16.44
N VAL A 28 -20.58 6.75 -16.48
CA VAL A 28 -19.94 7.70 -15.55
C VAL A 28 -19.12 8.71 -16.35
N GLY A 29 -18.78 9.84 -15.73
CA GLY A 29 -17.95 10.87 -16.33
C GLY A 29 -16.44 10.58 -16.20
N PHE A 30 -15.63 11.37 -16.91
CA PHE A 30 -14.18 11.29 -16.79
C PHE A 30 -13.68 11.63 -15.38
N LEU A 31 -14.36 12.54 -14.68
CA LEU A 31 -14.00 12.92 -13.31
C LEU A 31 -14.11 11.75 -12.33
N ASP A 32 -15.09 10.86 -12.50
CA ASP A 32 -15.25 9.67 -11.66
C ASP A 32 -14.05 8.71 -11.81
N VAL A 33 -13.51 8.60 -13.03
CA VAL A 33 -12.28 7.82 -13.30
C VAL A 33 -11.06 8.47 -12.65
N LEU A 34 -10.93 9.79 -12.78
CA LEU A 34 -9.82 10.55 -12.20
C LEU A 34 -9.81 10.46 -10.67
N ASP A 35 -10.98 10.55 -10.04
CA ASP A 35 -11.11 10.42 -8.59
C ASP A 35 -10.74 9.01 -8.11
N ALA A 36 -11.17 7.97 -8.83
CA ALA A 36 -10.78 6.59 -8.51
C ALA A 36 -9.26 6.37 -8.66
N GLU A 37 -8.63 6.98 -9.67
CA GLU A 37 -7.18 6.92 -9.87
C GLU A 37 -6.43 7.69 -8.77
N ARG A 38 -6.93 8.85 -8.36
CA ARG A 38 -6.39 9.62 -7.24
C ARG A 38 -6.38 8.80 -5.95
N VAL A 39 -7.50 8.18 -5.60
CA VAL A 39 -7.60 7.33 -4.39
C VAL A 39 -6.61 6.17 -4.45
N LEU A 40 -6.46 5.52 -5.62
CA LEU A 40 -5.47 4.45 -5.79
C LEU A 40 -4.04 4.95 -5.55
N LEU A 41 -3.69 6.13 -6.06
CA LEU A 41 -2.38 6.73 -5.85
C LEU A 41 -2.14 7.12 -4.39
N GLU A 42 -3.15 7.65 -3.70
CA GLU A 42 -3.09 7.97 -2.27
C GLU A 42 -2.80 6.73 -1.43
N PHE A 43 -3.46 5.60 -1.71
CA PHE A 43 -3.17 4.34 -1.01
C PHE A 43 -1.80 3.75 -1.31
N ARG A 44 -1.29 3.89 -2.55
CA ARG A 44 0.09 3.49 -2.89
C ARG A 44 1.10 4.31 -2.11
N LEU A 45 0.89 5.62 -2.03
CA LEU A 45 1.74 6.52 -1.26
C LEU A 45 1.71 6.20 0.24
N ALA A 46 0.53 5.93 0.80
CA ALA A 46 0.37 5.56 2.20
C ALA A 46 1.10 4.24 2.53
N LEU A 47 1.02 3.23 1.64
CA LEU A 47 1.77 1.98 1.81
C LEU A 47 3.28 2.22 1.79
N ALA A 48 3.76 3.03 0.84
CA ALA A 48 5.19 3.34 0.73
C ALA A 48 5.71 4.03 1.99
N ARG A 49 4.97 5.03 2.50
CA ARG A 49 5.29 5.71 3.77
C ARG A 49 5.31 4.74 4.94
N ALA A 50 4.26 3.95 5.12
CA ALA A 50 4.20 2.99 6.22
C ALA A 50 5.36 1.97 6.19
N THR A 51 5.81 1.59 5.00
CA THR A 51 6.97 0.68 4.84
C THR A 51 8.28 1.38 5.20
N ALA A 52 8.46 2.63 4.75
CA ALA A 52 9.62 3.43 5.10
C ALA A 52 9.69 3.70 6.61
N ASP A 53 8.56 4.07 7.22
CA ASP A 53 8.47 4.34 8.66
C ASP A 53 8.83 3.08 9.46
N GLN A 54 8.30 1.91 9.08
CA GLN A 54 8.67 0.63 9.72
C GLN A 54 10.18 0.36 9.63
N ALA A 55 10.79 0.56 8.47
CA ALA A 55 12.22 0.33 8.28
C ALA A 55 13.07 1.29 9.12
N GLN A 56 12.66 2.57 9.21
CA GLN A 56 13.35 3.56 10.03
C GLN A 56 13.25 3.25 11.53
N GLU A 57 12.08 2.84 12.00
CA GLU A 57 11.89 2.46 13.40
C GLU A 57 12.67 1.18 13.74
N LEU A 58 12.70 0.19 12.85
CA LEU A 58 13.53 -1.00 13.04
C LEU A 58 15.02 -0.62 13.14
N ALA A 59 15.54 0.18 12.21
CA ALA A 59 16.93 0.63 12.25
C ALA A 59 17.26 1.41 13.53
N ARG A 60 16.31 2.23 14.04
CA ARG A 60 16.46 2.93 15.32
C ARG A 60 16.54 1.96 16.50
N LEU A 61 15.70 0.92 16.51
CA LEU A 61 15.72 -0.10 17.55
C LEU A 61 17.03 -0.90 17.53
N GLU A 62 17.52 -1.28 16.35
CA GLU A 62 18.80 -1.98 16.18
C GLU A 62 19.98 -1.15 16.68
N MET A 63 19.99 0.15 16.35
CA MET A 63 21.02 1.08 16.84
C MET A 63 21.03 1.16 18.37
N LEU A 64 19.86 1.21 19.01
CA LEU A 64 19.74 1.25 20.47
C LEU A 64 20.11 -0.09 21.13
N ALA A 65 19.75 -1.20 20.49
CA ALA A 65 20.07 -2.55 20.96
C ALA A 65 21.54 -2.94 20.76
N GLY A 66 22.30 -2.16 19.98
CA GLY A 66 23.72 -2.41 19.71
C GLY A 66 23.97 -3.54 18.70
N GLY A 67 22.98 -3.87 17.86
CA GLY A 67 23.06 -4.97 16.91
C GLY A 67 21.75 -5.23 16.18
N GLN A 68 21.82 -6.09 15.16
CA GLN A 68 20.66 -6.45 14.35
C GLN A 68 19.63 -7.22 15.18
N LEU A 69 18.38 -6.78 15.15
CA LEU A 69 17.30 -7.46 15.86
C LEU A 69 16.86 -8.69 15.07
N PRO A 70 16.35 -9.75 15.73
CA PRO A 70 15.72 -10.84 15.02
C PRO A 70 14.49 -10.31 14.29
N HIS A 71 14.54 -10.28 12.96
CA HIS A 71 13.35 -10.12 12.13
C HIS A 71 12.69 -11.48 12.09
N ASP A 72 11.41 -11.57 12.47
CA ASP A 72 10.62 -12.80 12.32
C ASP A 72 10.61 -13.23 10.84
N GLY A 73 11.53 -14.12 10.48
CA GLY A 73 11.86 -14.50 9.10
C GLY A 73 13.13 -15.33 8.93
N THR A 74 14.03 -15.41 9.93
CA THR A 74 15.20 -16.32 9.90
C THR A 74 15.22 -17.37 11.01
N ALA A 75 14.08 -17.62 11.65
CA ALA A 75 13.87 -18.77 12.52
C ALA A 75 13.15 -19.90 11.77
N GLN A 76 13.69 -20.34 10.63
CA GLN A 76 13.37 -21.66 10.07
C GLN A 76 14.65 -22.28 9.48
N GLU A 77 15.30 -23.05 10.36
CA GLU A 77 15.93 -24.37 10.11
C GLU A 77 17.13 -24.47 9.15
N SER A 78 18.29 -24.67 9.79
CA SER A 78 19.31 -25.74 9.58
C SER A 78 20.03 -25.86 8.23
#